data_AF-A0A1V1P9A2-F1
#
_entry.id   AF-A0A1V1P9A2-F1
#
_cell.length_a   1.000
_cell.length_b   1.000
_cell.length_c   1.000
_cell.angle_alpha   90.00
_cell.angle_beta   90.00
_cell.angle_gamma   90.00
#
_symmetry.space_group_name_H-M   'P 1'
#
loop_
_entity.id
_entity.type
_entity.pdbx_description
1 polymer ?
#
loop_
_entity_poly.entity_id
_entity_poly.type
_entity_poly.pdbx_seq_one_letter_code
_entity_poly.pdbx_strand_id
1 'polypeptide(L)'
;MKSIIHLLLMICIFQWIACSTIEPPPLLEKNGQQYGKLDGKFTATFDDHYKIGLDYARGGFFEAAKKTIYNCQKQRKLRQV
;
A
#
# COMPACT_ATOMS: atom_id res chain seq x y z
N MET A 1 -38.08 -1.62 -15.37
CA MET A 1 -36.93 -1.00 -16.08
C MET A 1 -36.19 0.06 -15.25
N LYS A 2 -36.84 1.10 -14.73
CA LYS A 2 -36.16 2.16 -13.96
C LYS A 2 -35.41 1.64 -12.71
N SER A 3 -35.99 0.71 -11.94
CA SER A 3 -35.32 0.14 -10.74
C SER A 3 -34.10 -0.72 -11.04
N ILE A 4 -34.04 -1.38 -12.20
CA ILE A 4 -32.89 -2.22 -12.60
C ILE A 4 -31.68 -1.34 -12.91
N ILE A 5 -31.90 -0.19 -13.54
CA ILE A 5 -30.85 0.78 -13.86
C ILE A 5 -30.24 1.35 -12.57
N HIS A 6 -31.07 1.67 -11.56
CA HIS A 6 -30.58 2.19 -10.27
C HIS A 6 -29.76 1.14 -9.50
N LEU A 7 -30.16 -0.13 -9.57
CA LEU A 7 -29.42 -1.24 -8.94
C LEU A 7 -28.04 -1.44 -9.58
N LEU A 8 -27.97 -1.45 -10.91
CA LEU A 8 -26.69 -1.56 -11.63
C LEU A 8 -25.76 -0.38 -11.33
N LEU A 9 -26.31 0.84 -11.28
CA LEU A 9 -25.54 2.04 -10.95
C LEU A 9 -24.93 1.96 -9.55
N MET A 10 -25.70 1.45 -8.57
CA MET A 10 -25.20 1.21 -7.22
C MET A 10 -24.06 0.19 -7.18
N ILE A 11 -24.18 -0.91 -7.93
CA ILE A 11 -23.13 -1.95 -7.99
C ILE A 11 -21.85 -1.38 -8.59
N CYS A 12 -21.94 -0.57 -9.65
CA CYS A 12 -20.78 0.09 -10.25
C CYS A 12 -20.10 1.06 -9.28
N ILE A 13 -20.86 1.83 -8.51
CA ILE A 13 -20.31 2.74 -7.49
C ILE A 13 -19.59 1.94 -6.39
N PHE A 14 -20.20 0.86 -5.89
CA PHE A 14 -19.59 0.02 -4.86
C PHE A 14 -18.32 -0.70 -5.35
N GLN A 15 -18.30 -1.18 -6.60
CA GLN A 15 -17.10 -1.77 -7.19
C GLN A 15 -15.96 -0.75 -7.29
N TRP A 16 -16.25 0.51 -7.63
CA TRP A 16 -15.23 1.55 -7.72
C TRP A 16 -14.60 1.84 -6.36
N ILE A 17 -15.42 1.94 -5.31
CA ILE A 17 -14.94 2.18 -3.94
C ILE A 17 -14.06 0.99 -3.47
N ALA A 18 -14.49 -0.25 -3.73
CA ALA A 18 -13.75 -1.45 -3.33
C ALA A 18 -12.35 -1.59 -3.98
N CYS A 19 -12.15 -1.06 -5.18
CA CYS A 19 -10.83 -1.09 -5.85
C CYS A 19 -9.86 0.00 -5.38
N SER A 20 -10.30 0.98 -4.59
CA SER A 20 -9.54 2.22 -4.38
C SER A 20 -8.73 2.28 -3.08
N THR A 21 -8.89 1.32 -2.17
CA THR A 21 -8.29 1.36 -0.84
C THR A 21 -7.02 0.51 -0.78
N ILE A 22 -5.90 1.12 -1.16
CA ILE A 22 -4.56 0.59 -0.89
C ILE A 22 -4.06 1.26 0.39
N GLU A 23 -4.03 0.52 1.49
CA GLU A 23 -3.53 1.04 2.77
C GLU A 23 -1.99 1.12 2.76
N PRO A 24 -1.41 2.29 3.05
CA PRO A 24 0.03 2.43 3.20
C PRO A 24 0.53 1.78 4.50
N PRO A 25 1.79 1.34 4.55
CA PRO A 25 2.44 0.94 5.79
C PRO A 25 2.42 2.07 6.85
N PRO A 26 2.42 1.72 8.15
CA PRO A 26 2.34 2.72 9.22
C PRO A 26 3.61 3.58 9.31
N LEU A 27 3.49 4.87 9.60
CA LEU A 27 4.66 5.68 9.93
C LEU A 27 5.21 5.28 11.30
N LEU A 28 6.53 5.13 11.40
CA LEU A 28 7.22 4.81 12.65
C LEU A 28 8.02 6.02 13.11
N GLU A 29 8.05 6.28 14.42
CA GLU A 29 8.79 7.42 14.97
C GLU A 29 9.88 6.96 15.93
N LYS A 30 11.07 7.57 15.81
CA LYS A 30 12.19 7.37 16.74
C LYS A 30 12.97 8.67 16.87
N ASN A 31 13.22 9.08 18.10
CA ASN A 31 13.98 10.30 18.42
C ASN A 31 13.43 11.57 17.72
N GLY A 32 12.11 11.69 17.60
CA GLY A 32 11.46 12.82 16.93
C GLY A 32 11.55 12.80 15.39
N GLN A 33 12.09 11.73 14.80
CA GLN A 33 12.14 11.53 13.36
C GLN A 33 11.17 10.44 12.92
N GLN A 34 10.41 10.72 11.86
CA GLN A 34 9.48 9.77 11.24
C GLN A 34 10.16 8.98 10.13
N TYR A 35 9.80 7.71 10.04
CA TYR A 35 10.30 6.74 9.08
C TYR A 35 9.14 6.01 8.39
N GLY A 36 9.35 5.63 7.14
CA GLY A 36 8.36 5.01 6.27
C GLY A 36 7.49 6.02 5.51
N LYS A 37 7.94 7.28 5.43
CA LYS A 37 7.27 8.32 4.65
C LYS A 37 7.69 8.21 3.18
N LEU A 38 6.73 8.32 2.28
CA LEU A 38 6.98 8.47 0.84
C LEU A 38 6.78 9.93 0.44
N ASP A 39 7.61 10.40 -0.49
CA ASP A 39 7.48 11.74 -1.10
C ASP A 39 6.36 11.81 -2.16
N GLY A 40 5.37 10.91 -2.07
CA GLY A 40 4.29 10.80 -3.03
C GLY A 40 3.18 9.84 -2.56
N LYS A 41 2.22 9.57 -3.44
CA LYS A 41 1.13 8.64 -3.16
C LYS A 41 1.66 7.21 -3.12
N PHE A 42 1.28 6.46 -2.09
CA PHE A 42 1.54 5.03 -2.03
C PHE A 42 0.66 4.29 -3.06
N THR A 43 1.30 3.58 -3.98
CA THR A 43 0.66 2.83 -5.07
C THR A 43 0.81 1.32 -4.90
N ALA A 44 1.31 0.86 -3.75
CA ALA A 44 1.69 -0.53 -3.50
C ALA A 44 2.54 -1.12 -4.63
N THR A 45 3.45 -0.31 -5.19
CA THR A 45 4.45 -0.80 -6.12
C THR A 45 5.64 -1.39 -5.36
N PHE A 46 6.45 -2.16 -6.09
CA PHE A 46 7.73 -2.64 -5.57
C PHE A 46 8.58 -1.48 -5.04
N ASP A 47 8.66 -0.39 -5.80
CA ASP A 47 9.49 0.77 -5.47
C ASP A 47 9.03 1.44 -4.16
N ASP A 48 7.71 1.59 -3.97
CA ASP A 48 7.16 2.15 -2.74
C ASP A 48 7.52 1.32 -1.51
N HIS A 49 7.29 0.01 -1.57
CA HIS A 49 7.62 -0.90 -0.47
C HIS A 49 9.13 -0.96 -0.21
N TYR A 50 9.95 -0.89 -1.27
CA TYR A 50 11.40 -0.90 -1.13
C TYR A 50 11.92 0.38 -0.46
N LYS A 51 11.44 1.56 -0.89
CA LYS A 51 11.80 2.86 -0.29
C LYS A 51 11.40 2.95 1.18
N ILE A 52 10.16 2.56 1.51
CA ILE A 52 9.70 2.50 2.91
C ILE A 52 10.57 1.53 3.73
N GLY A 53 10.86 0.36 3.19
CA GLY A 53 11.68 -0.65 3.88
C GLY A 53 13.09 -0.16 4.18
N LEU A 54 13.73 0.54 3.25
CA LEU A 54 15.02 1.18 3.48
C LEU A 54 14.94 2.26 4.55
N ASP A 55 13.88 3.07 4.54
CA ASP A 55 13.70 4.13 5.52
C ASP A 55 13.49 3.58 6.94
N TYR A 56 12.69 2.53 7.10
CA TYR A 56 12.61 1.79 8.36
C TYR A 56 13.97 1.25 8.82
N ALA A 57 14.78 0.71 7.90
CA ALA A 57 16.11 0.22 8.23
C ALA A 57 17.04 1.35 8.71
N ARG A 58 16.93 2.56 8.13
CA ARG A 58 17.64 3.77 8.60
C ARG A 58 17.26 4.14 10.03
N GLY A 59 15.98 3.99 10.40
CA GLY A 59 15.52 4.19 11.78
C GLY A 59 15.88 3.05 12.74
N GLY A 60 16.46 1.96 12.25
CA GLY A 60 16.76 0.75 13.03
C GLY A 60 15.54 -0.13 13.32
N PHE A 61 14.44 0.05 12.58
CA PHE A 61 13.24 -0.79 12.65
C PHE A 61 13.39 -2.02 11.75
N PHE A 62 14.35 -2.88 12.05
CA PHE A 62 14.73 -3.99 11.16
C PHE A 62 13.60 -5.00 10.90
N GLU A 63 12.75 -5.29 11.90
CA GLU A 63 11.60 -6.17 11.71
C GLU A 63 10.55 -5.57 10.77
N ALA A 64 10.27 -4.27 10.91
CA ALA A 64 9.36 -3.55 10.00
C ALA A 64 9.95 -3.48 8.59
N ALA A 65 11.25 -3.17 8.46
CA ALA A 65 11.96 -3.17 7.18
C ALA A 65 11.88 -4.52 6.47
N LYS A 66 12.20 -5.60 7.18
CA LYS A 66 12.13 -6.98 6.67
C LYS A 66 10.72 -7.33 6.20
N LYS A 67 9.70 -7.03 6.99
CA LYS A 67 8.29 -7.29 6.62
C LYS A 67 7.89 -6.53 5.35
N THR A 68 8.25 -5.25 5.24
CA THR A 68 7.91 -4.42 4.07
C THR A 68 8.63 -4.90 2.81
N ILE A 69 9.91 -5.25 2.91
CA ILE A 69 10.71 -5.78 1.79
C ILE A 69 10.24 -7.20 1.39
N TYR A 70 9.83 -8.03 2.35
CA TYR A 70 9.29 -9.35 2.04
C TYR A 70 7.95 -9.27 1.28
N ASN A 71 7.05 -8.37 1.70
CA ASN A 71 5.80 -8.10 0.98
C ASN A 71 6.06 -7.61 -0.46
N CYS A 72 7.13 -6.83 -0.65
CA CYS A 72 7.61 -6.37 -1.94
C CYS A 72 7.98 -7.54 -2.88
N GLN A 73 8.72 -8.54 -2.38
CA GLN A 73 9.09 -9.73 -3.15
C GLN A 73 7.89 -10.61 -3.50
N LYS A 74 6.92 -10.75 -2.59
CA LYS A 74 5.69 -11.52 -2.82
C LYS A 74 4.87 -10.94 -3.99
N GLN A 75 4.71 -9.61 -4.04
CA GLN A 75 3.98 -8.96 -5.13
C GLN A 75 4.71 -9.08 -6.48
N ARG A 76 6.04 -9.04 -6.49
CA ARG A 76 6.83 -9.22 -7.72
C ARG A 76 6.65 -10.62 -8.33
N LYS A 77 6.60 -11.67 -7.49
CA LYS A 77 6.32 -13.04 -7.96
C LYS A 77 4.93 -13.17 -8.58
N LEU A 78 3.93 -12.49 -8.04
CA LEU A 78 2.55 -12.53 -8.57
C LEU A 78 2.38 -11.83 -9.93
N ARG A 79 3.25 -10.87 -10.29
CA ARG A 79 3.22 -10.20 -11.61
C ARG A 79 3.98 -10.92 -12.72
N GLN A 80 4.72 -11.99 -12.39
CA GLN A 80 5.48 -12.79 -13.36
C GLN A 80 4.75 -14.07 -13.80
N VAL A 81 3.50 -14.24 -13.36
CA VAL A 81 2.56 -15.31 -13.76
C VAL A 81 1.46 -14.68 -14.60
#